data_AF-A0A7C3NU16-F1
#
_entry.id   AF-A0A7C3NU16-F1
#
_cell.length_a   1.000
_cell.length_b   1.000
_cell.length_c   1.000
_cell.angle_alpha   90.00
_cell.angle_beta   90.00
_cell.angle_gamma   90.00
#
_symmetry.space_group_name_H-M   'P 1'
#
loop_
_entity.id
_entity.type
_entity.pdbx_description
1 polymer ?
#
loop_
_entity_poly.entity_id
_entity_poly.type
_entity_poly.pdbx_seq_one_letter_code
_entity_poly.pdbx_strand_id
1 'polypeptide(L)'
;MEIILQMKINLTHINETLHQQTYEIRRELGSVFEEQKHALERCLDSIDHQLEKCCAHIEEYQRLYSNLSAMREKLIQLGGEPSGLPTGSAGPDLESVIAWRLKELKEHGRL
;
A
#
# COMPACT_ATOMS: atom_id res chain seq x y z
N MET A 1 33.10 59.24 -0.18
CA MET A 1 33.08 58.42 1.04
C MET A 1 31.67 57.89 1.35
N GLU A 2 30.59 58.64 1.09
CA GLU A 2 29.19 58.20 1.30
C GLU A 2 28.75 56.97 0.47
N ILE A 3 29.15 56.88 -0.80
CA ILE A 3 28.74 55.77 -1.69
C ILE A 3 29.19 54.41 -1.12
N ILE A 4 30.40 54.34 -0.56
CA ILE A 4 30.96 53.10 0.03
C ILE A 4 30.18 52.72 1.29
N LEU A 5 29.78 53.70 2.10
CA LEU A 5 28.99 53.47 3.30
C LEU A 5 27.59 52.94 2.94
N GLN A 6 26.95 53.55 1.93
CA GLN A 6 25.65 53.11 1.43
C GLN A 6 25.71 51.70 0.83
N MET A 7 26.75 51.39 0.05
CA MET A 7 26.97 50.03 -0.47
C MET A 7 27.14 49.02 0.66
N LYS A 8 27.87 49.38 1.73
CA LYS A 8 28.06 48.48 2.89
C LYS A 8 26.74 48.20 3.60
N ILE A 9 25.91 49.21 3.81
CA ILE A 9 24.57 49.06 4.42
C ILE A 9 23.69 48.16 3.53
N ASN A 10 23.66 48.43 2.23
CA ASN A 10 22.88 47.63 1.29
C ASN A 10 23.33 46.16 1.27
N LEU A 11 24.65 45.90 1.29
CA LEU A 11 25.19 44.55 1.34
C LEU A 11 24.84 43.82 2.64
N THR A 12 24.91 44.51 3.78
CA THR A 12 24.47 43.93 5.07
C THR A 12 23.00 43.56 5.02
N HIS A 13 22.14 44.46 4.53
CA HIS A 13 20.70 44.21 4.44
C HIS A 13 20.37 43.07 3.47
N ILE A 14 21.04 42.99 2.32
CA ILE A 14 20.89 41.88 1.37
C ILE A 14 21.31 40.56 2.02
N ASN A 15 22.43 40.55 2.75
CA ASN A 15 22.91 39.34 3.40
C ASN A 15 21.93 38.84 4.48
N GLU A 16 21.39 39.74 5.30
CA GLU A 16 20.36 39.43 6.30
C GLU A 16 19.08 38.90 5.64
N THR A 17 18.63 39.55 4.56
CA THR A 17 17.45 39.11 3.81
C THR A 17 17.64 37.71 3.22
N LEU A 18 18.81 37.43 2.62
CA LEU A 18 19.12 36.10 2.07
C LEU A 18 19.19 35.04 3.16
N HIS A 19 19.74 35.36 4.33
CA HIS A 19 19.75 34.44 5.48
C HIS A 19 18.33 34.11 5.94
N GLN A 20 17.48 35.13 6.04
CA GLN A 20 16.08 34.97 6.43
C GLN A 20 15.32 34.11 5.41
N GLN A 21 15.44 34.41 4.13
CA GLN A 21 14.81 33.62 3.07
C GLN A 21 15.30 32.17 3.06
N THR A 22 16.61 31.94 3.26
CA THR A 22 17.17 30.58 3.34
C THR A 22 16.63 29.83 4.55
N TYR A 23 16.41 30.50 5.68
CA TYR A 23 15.79 29.90 6.84
C TYR A 23 14.32 29.53 6.58
N GLU A 24 13.54 30.44 6.01
CA GLU A 24 12.13 30.24 5.68
C GLU A 24 11.95 29.07 4.69
N ILE A 25 12.73 29.05 3.60
CA ILE A 25 12.70 27.96 2.62
C ILE A 25 13.01 26.61 3.28
N ARG A 26 14.03 26.54 4.15
CA ARG A 26 14.36 25.28 4.85
C ARG A 26 13.22 24.83 5.76
N ARG A 27 12.56 25.77 6.43
CA ARG A 27 11.42 25.47 7.31
C ARG A 27 10.24 24.95 6.51
N GLU A 28 9.87 25.62 5.43
CA GLU A 28 8.78 25.19 4.55
C GLU A 28 9.07 23.82 3.94
N LEU A 29 10.28 23.61 3.41
CA LEU A 29 10.69 22.32 2.87
C LEU A 29 10.65 21.21 3.92
N GLY A 30 11.04 21.51 5.17
CA GLY A 30 10.91 20.59 6.29
C GLY A 30 9.44 20.22 6.58
N SER A 31 8.53 21.20 6.55
CA SER A 31 7.10 20.95 6.74
C SER A 31 6.54 20.05 5.65
N VAL A 32 6.82 20.37 4.38
CA VAL A 32 6.39 19.57 3.23
C VAL A 32 6.95 18.15 3.30
N PHE A 33 8.21 18.00 3.72
CA PHE A 33 8.82 16.69 3.88
C PHE A 33 8.09 15.85 4.93
N GLU A 34 7.80 16.39 6.12
CA GLU A 34 7.08 15.65 7.16
C GLU A 34 5.64 15.33 6.73
N GLU A 35 4.96 16.23 6.02
CA GLU A 35 3.64 15.95 5.45
C GLU A 35 3.67 14.78 4.46
N GLN A 36 4.66 14.76 3.55
CA GLN A 36 4.84 13.67 2.59
C GLN A 36 5.22 12.35 3.27
N LYS A 37 6.07 12.41 4.29
CA LYS A 37 6.43 11.25 5.09
C LYS A 37 5.19 10.66 5.77
N HIS A 38 4.37 11.49 6.42
CA HIS A 38 3.13 11.02 7.02
C HIS A 38 2.12 10.51 5.98
N ALA A 39 2.09 11.09 4.78
CA ALA A 39 1.28 10.56 3.70
C ALA A 39 1.75 9.16 3.25
N LEU A 40 3.05 8.93 3.21
CA LEU A 40 3.64 7.63 2.89
C LEU A 40 3.34 6.59 3.99
N GLU A 41 3.47 6.96 5.26
CA GLU A 41 3.10 6.11 6.40
C GLU A 41 1.63 5.67 6.32
N ARG A 42 0.71 6.61 6.07
CA ARG A 42 -0.72 6.29 5.87
C ARG A 42 -0.97 5.36 4.66
N CYS A 43 -0.15 5.46 3.62
CA CYS A 43 -0.24 4.57 2.46
C CYS A 43 0.12 3.14 2.86
N LEU A 44 1.17 2.96 3.66
CA LEU A 44 1.56 1.65 4.20
C LEU A 44 0.47 1.08 5.12
N ASP A 45 -0.06 1.88 6.05
CA ASP A 45 -1.15 1.45 6.93
C ASP A 45 -2.39 1.00 6.12
N SER A 46 -2.69 1.70 5.03
CA SER A 46 -3.78 1.31 4.14
C SER A 46 -3.49 -0.01 3.41
N ILE A 47 -2.25 -0.27 3.01
CA ILE A 47 -1.86 -1.55 2.39
C ILE A 47 -2.02 -2.67 3.40
N ASP A 48 -1.50 -2.50 4.61
CA ASP A 48 -1.56 -3.49 5.68
C ASP A 48 -3.01 -3.84 6.01
N HIS A 49 -3.88 -2.83 6.14
CA HIS A 49 -5.30 -3.06 6.40
C HIS A 49 -6.02 -3.81 5.27
N GLN A 50 -5.63 -3.61 4.01
CA GLN A 50 -6.19 -4.39 2.90
C GLN A 50 -5.66 -5.82 2.90
N LEU A 51 -4.40 -6.05 3.29
CA LEU A 51 -3.85 -7.38 3.45
C LEU A 51 -4.57 -8.16 4.55
N GLU A 52 -4.86 -7.54 5.69
CA GLU A 52 -5.66 -8.15 6.76
C GLU A 52 -7.05 -8.58 6.28
N LYS A 53 -7.73 -7.72 5.51
CA LYS A 53 -9.02 -8.06 4.90
C LYS A 53 -8.90 -9.23 3.92
N CYS A 54 -7.84 -9.25 3.10
CA CYS A 54 -7.55 -10.37 2.22
C CYS A 54 -7.34 -11.68 2.99
N CYS A 55 -6.64 -11.66 4.13
CA CYS A 55 -6.49 -12.82 5.01
C CYS A 55 -7.85 -13.37 5.43
N ALA A 56 -8.73 -12.52 5.95
CA ALA A 56 -10.07 -12.94 6.39
C ALA A 56 -10.89 -13.55 5.23
N HIS A 57 -10.78 -12.99 4.02
CA HIS A 57 -11.44 -13.54 2.85
C HIS A 57 -10.86 -14.90 2.42
N ILE A 58 -9.55 -15.10 2.56
CA ILE A 58 -8.89 -16.37 2.23
C ILE A 58 -9.25 -17.46 3.23
N GLU A 59 -9.29 -17.14 4.53
CA GLU A 59 -9.74 -18.07 5.57
C GLU A 59 -11.20 -18.50 5.33
N GLU A 60 -12.08 -17.55 5.02
CA GLU A 60 -13.47 -17.84 4.69
C GLU A 60 -13.58 -18.70 3.42
N TYR A 61 -12.79 -18.39 2.39
CA TYR A 61 -12.72 -19.20 1.17
C TYR A 61 -12.31 -20.64 1.48
N GLN A 62 -11.24 -20.84 2.25
CA GLN A 62 -10.76 -22.17 2.64
C GLN A 62 -11.82 -22.93 3.44
N ARG A 63 -12.47 -22.27 4.40
CA ARG A 63 -13.57 -22.85 5.20
C ARG A 63 -14.72 -23.31 4.31
N LEU A 64 -15.18 -22.45 3.41
CA LEU A 64 -16.25 -22.76 2.46
C LEU A 64 -15.86 -23.90 1.52
N TYR A 65 -14.62 -23.89 1.03
CA TYR A 65 -14.10 -24.94 0.15
C TYR A 65 -14.06 -26.31 0.86
N SER A 66 -13.56 -26.38 2.10
CA SER A 66 -13.55 -27.60 2.90
C SER A 66 -14.96 -28.12 3.17
N ASN A 67 -15.90 -27.23 3.50
CA ASN A 67 -17.30 -27.59 3.68
C ASN A 67 -17.93 -28.15 2.39
N LEU A 68 -17.67 -27.50 1.26
CA LEU A 68 -18.16 -27.93 -0.05
C LEU A 68 -17.56 -29.28 -0.44
N SER A 69 -16.27 -29.51 -0.18
CA SER A 69 -15.60 -30.79 -0.40
C SER A 69 -16.22 -31.90 0.44
N ALA A 70 -16.45 -31.67 1.73
CA ALA A 70 -17.09 -32.66 2.61
C ALA A 70 -18.53 -32.96 2.19
N MET A 71 -19.29 -31.94 1.76
CA MET A 71 -20.65 -32.13 1.24
C MET A 71 -20.63 -32.93 -0.06
N ARG A 72 -19.70 -32.63 -0.96
CA ARG A 72 -19.52 -33.36 -2.22
C ARG A 72 -19.24 -34.84 -1.97
N GLU A 73 -18.36 -35.14 -1.02
CA GLU A 73 -18.05 -36.52 -0.64
C GLU A 73 -19.30 -37.26 -0.12
N LYS A 74 -20.10 -36.63 0.74
CA LYS A 74 -21.37 -37.20 1.21
C LYS A 74 -22.35 -37.45 0.08
N LEU A 75 -22.46 -36.52 -0.88
CA LEU A 75 -23.34 -36.70 -2.05
C LEU A 75 -22.90 -37.89 -2.91
N ILE A 76 -21.58 -38.07 -3.10
CA ILE A 76 -21.03 -39.23 -3.81
C ILE A 76 -21.35 -40.53 -3.06
N GLN A 77 -21.18 -40.56 -1.74
CA GLN A 77 -21.52 -41.72 -0.91
C GLN A 77 -23.01 -42.08 -0.97
N LEU A 78 -23.88 -41.11 -1.23
CA LEU A 78 -25.32 -41.29 -1.43
C LEU A 78 -25.69 -41.65 -2.88
N GLY A 79 -24.70 -41.85 -3.77
CA GLY A 79 -24.92 -42.22 -5.18
C GLY A 79 -25.18 -41.03 -6.11
N GLY A 80 -24.94 -39.80 -5.65
CA GLY A 80 -25.03 -38.60 -6.48
C GLY A 80 -23.76 -38.34 -7.30
N GLU A 81 -23.90 -37.61 -8.40
CA GLU A 81 -22.79 -37.14 -9.25
C GLU A 81 -22.68 -35.61 -9.18
N PRO A 82 -22.15 -35.03 -8.09
CA PRO A 82 -22.01 -33.60 -7.94
C PRO A 82 -20.94 -33.02 -8.89
N SER A 83 -21.21 -31.81 -9.38
CA SER A 83 -20.32 -31.03 -10.25
C SER A 83 -18.94 -30.80 -9.64
N GLY A 84 -17.98 -30.41 -10.48
CA GLY A 84 -16.61 -30.09 -10.06
C GLY A 84 -16.54 -28.98 -9.02
N LEU A 85 -15.55 -29.05 -8.14
CA LEU A 85 -15.25 -27.96 -7.20
C LEU A 85 -14.67 -26.75 -7.96
N PRO A 86 -14.86 -25.52 -7.44
CA PRO A 86 -14.15 -24.33 -7.93
C PRO A 86 -12.63 -24.54 -7.91
N THR A 87 -11.89 -23.72 -8.67
CA THR A 87 -10.42 -23.82 -8.73
C THR A 87 -9.81 -23.69 -7.33
N GLY A 88 -9.14 -24.75 -6.85
CA GLY A 88 -8.50 -24.75 -5.54
C GLY A 88 -7.43 -23.65 -5.42
N SER A 89 -7.32 -23.05 -4.24
CA SER A 89 -6.25 -22.09 -3.96
C SER A 89 -4.89 -22.79 -3.90
N ALA A 90 -3.81 -22.07 -4.22
CA ALA A 90 -2.44 -22.59 -4.32
C ALA A 90 -1.77 -22.88 -2.95
N GLY A 91 -2.47 -23.52 -2.03
CA GLY A 91 -1.98 -23.88 -0.70
C GLY A 91 -2.65 -23.12 0.45
N PRO A 92 -2.21 -23.38 1.70
CA PRO A 92 -2.77 -22.78 2.90
C PRO A 92 -2.25 -21.36 3.18
N ASP A 93 -1.07 -21.00 2.66
CA ASP A 93 -0.37 -19.77 3.01
C ASP A 93 -0.92 -18.55 2.25
N LEU A 94 -1.07 -17.43 2.95
CA LEU A 94 -1.55 -16.16 2.39
C LEU A 94 -0.76 -15.73 1.16
N GLU A 95 0.58 -15.80 1.24
CA GLU A 95 1.48 -15.37 0.17
C GLU A 95 1.27 -16.18 -1.11
N SER A 96 1.09 -17.50 -0.99
CA SER A 96 0.90 -18.36 -2.15
C SER A 96 -0.46 -18.14 -2.80
N VAL A 97 -1.51 -17.92 -2.00
CA VAL A 97 -2.86 -17.63 -2.50
C VAL A 97 -2.90 -16.27 -3.20
N ILE A 98 -2.28 -15.24 -2.61
CA ILE A 98 -2.18 -13.91 -3.23
C ILE A 98 -1.35 -13.98 -4.52
N ALA A 99 -0.18 -14.61 -4.50
CA ALA A 99 0.68 -14.74 -5.67
C ALA A 99 -0.03 -15.48 -6.82
N TRP A 100 -0.73 -16.57 -6.51
CA TRP A 100 -1.55 -17.28 -7.49
C TRP A 100 -2.66 -16.40 -8.05
N ARG A 101 -3.37 -15.63 -7.20
CA ARG A 101 -4.42 -14.73 -7.68
C ARG A 101 -3.91 -13.57 -8.52
N LEU A 102 -2.76 -13.00 -8.18
CA LEU A 102 -2.11 -11.98 -8.99
C LEU A 102 -1.71 -12.53 -10.35
N LYS A 103 -1.20 -13.77 -10.40
CA LYS A 103 -0.87 -14.44 -11.66
C LYS A 103 -2.12 -14.64 -12.52
N GLU A 104 -3.19 -15.17 -11.96
CA GLU A 104 -4.48 -15.34 -12.65
C GLU A 104 -4.99 -14.01 -13.20
N LEU A 105 -5.01 -12.95 -12.40
CA LEU A 105 -5.51 -11.65 -12.85
C LEU A 105 -4.67 -11.06 -13.99
N LYS A 106 -3.34 -11.22 -13.94
CA LYS A 106 -2.44 -10.82 -15.03
C LYS A 106 -2.68 -11.62 -16.30
N GLU A 107 -2.83 -12.94 -16.19
CA GLU A 107 -3.13 -13.82 -17.33
C GLU A 107 -4.47 -13.48 -17.99
N HIS A 108 -5.42 -12.97 -17.21
CA HIS A 108 -6.72 -12.48 -17.70
C HIS A 108 -6.72 -10.99 -18.11
N GLY A 109 -5.57 -10.31 -18.08
CA GLY A 109 -5.43 -8.90 -18.48
C GLY A 109 -6.17 -7.90 -17.58
N ARG A 110 -6.43 -8.27 -16.33
CA ARG A 110 -7.13 -7.43 -15.34
C ARG A 110 -6.18 -6.66 -14.41
N LEU A 111 -4.88 -6.91 -14.54
CA LEU A 111 -3.77 -6.30 -13.81
C LEU A 111 -2.62 -6.02 -14.78
#